data_AF-A0A1Y4RA33-F1
#
_entry.id   AF-A0A1Y4RA33-F1
#
_cell.length_a   1.000
_cell.length_b   1.000
_cell.length_c   1.000
_cell.angle_alpha   90.00
_cell.angle_beta   90.00
_cell.angle_gamma   90.00
#
_symmetry.space_group_name_H-M   'P 1'
#
loop_
_entity.id
_entity.type
_entity.pdbx_description
1 polymer ?
#
loop_
_entity_poly.entity_id
_entity_poly.type
_entity_poly.pdbx_seq_one_letter_code
_entity_poly.pdbx_strand_id
1 'polypeptide(L)' 'MEKQYVVLVFIGILIVFFAIPLGELYGGVYLQISGGMETERFLVLTHSAVNSFQIIGGILSILSGIAYICKRNDK' A
#
# COMPACT_ATOMS: atom_id res chain seq x y z
N MET A 1 13.97 18.93 3.30
CA MET A 1 14.36 17.56 2.91
C MET A 1 14.05 16.52 3.98
N GLU A 2 14.53 16.63 5.23
CA GLU A 2 14.24 15.63 6.29
C GLU A 2 12.74 15.40 6.56
N LYS A 3 11.95 16.47 6.63
CA LYS A 3 10.49 16.40 6.81
C LYS A 3 9.80 15.59 5.70
N GLN A 4 10.33 15.59 4.47
CA GLN A 4 9.72 14.87 3.33
C GLN A 4 9.85 13.36 3.51
N TYR A 5 11.00 12.86 3.98
CA TYR A 5 11.18 11.42 4.23
C TYR A 5 10.27 10.92 5.36
N VAL A 6 10.11 11.71 6.43
CA VAL A 6 9.18 11.38 7.53
C VAL A 6 7.73 11.30 7.03
N VAL A 7 7.32 12.25 6.18
CA VAL A 7 5.99 12.23 5.56
C VAL A 7 5.81 10.99 4.69
N LEU A 8 6.80 10.62 3.88
CA LEU A 8 6.72 9.42 3.04
C LEU A 8 6.68 8.12 3.85
N VAL A 9 7.40 8.03 4.96
CA VAL A 9 7.27 6.91 5.92
C VAL A 9 5.83 6.84 6.45
N PHE A 10 5.27 7.96 6.88
CA PHE A 10 3.89 8.02 7.35
C PHE A 10 2.87 7.61 6.28
N ILE A 11 3.06 8.07 5.04
CA ILE A 11 2.21 7.69 3.91
C ILE A 11 2.30 6.18 3.65
N GLY A 12 3.51 5.62 3.65
CA GLY A 12 3.69 4.17 3.46
C GLY A 12 3.01 3.36 4.57
N ILE A 13 3.15 3.78 5.84
CA ILE A 13 2.47 3.14 6.98
C ILE A 13 0.95 3.24 6.82
N LEU A 14 0.42 4.41 6.43
CA LEU A 14 -1.01 4.59 6.19
C LEU A 14 -1.52 3.67 5.08
N ILE A 15 -0.77 3.52 3.99
CA ILE A 15 -1.13 2.59 2.90
C ILE A 15 -1.19 1.15 3.41
N VAL A 16 -0.24 0.71 4.24
CA VAL A 16 -0.26 -0.63 4.85
C VAL A 16 -1.46 -0.78 5.79
N PHE A 17 -1.72 0.22 6.63
CA PHE A 17 -2.81 0.20 7.60
C PHE A 17 -4.19 0.12 6.92
N PHE A 18 -4.36 0.84 5.81
CA PHE A 18 -5.60 0.83 5.02
C PHE A 18 -5.59 -0.20 3.89
N ALA A 19 -4.63 -1.13 3.83
CA ALA A 19 -4.53 -2.07 2.71
C ALA A 19 -5.78 -2.95 2.54
N ILE A 20 -6.41 -3.36 3.65
CA ILE A 20 -7.63 -4.17 3.63
C ILE A 20 -8.80 -3.39 2.99
N PRO A 21 -9.24 -2.23 3.51
CA PRO A 21 -10.33 -1.49 2.90
C PRO A 21 -10.01 -0.99 1.48
N LEU A 22 -8.74 -0.72 1.15
CA LEU A 22 -8.33 -0.39 -0.21
C LEU A 22 -8.46 -1.58 -1.16
N GLY A 23 -8.13 -2.78 -0.72
CA GLY A 23 -8.34 -4.01 -1.49
C GLY A 23 -9.81 -4.30 -1.73
N GLU A 24 -10.67 -4.15 -0.71
CA GLU A 24 -12.12 -4.30 -0.84
C GLU A 24 -12.71 -3.27 -1.83
N LEU A 25 -12.28 -2.01 -1.73
CA LEU A 25 -12.68 -0.96 -2.67
C LEU A 25 -12.27 -1.32 -4.11
N TYR A 26 -11.04 -1.79 -4.30
CA TYR A 26 -10.55 -2.23 -5.61
C TYR A 26 -11.39 -3.38 -6.17
N GLY A 27 -11.66 -4.41 -5.36
CA GLY A 27 -12.49 -5.53 -5.75
C GLY A 27 -13.91 -5.09 -6.13
N GLY A 28 -14.52 -4.21 -5.33
CA GLY A 28 -15.86 -3.68 -5.57
C GLY A 28 -15.97 -2.91 -6.89
N VAL A 29 -15.00 -2.03 -7.16
CA VAL A 29 -14.93 -1.29 -8.44
C VAL A 29 -14.73 -2.25 -9.61
N TYR A 30 -13.87 -3.26 -9.46
CA TYR A 30 -13.65 -4.25 -10.51
C TYR A 30 -14.93 -5.02 -10.84
N LEU A 31 -15.69 -5.47 -9.83
CA LEU A 31 -16.98 -6.14 -10.01
C LEU A 31 -18.01 -5.28 -10.75
N GLN A 32 -18.08 -3.99 -10.42
CA GLN A 32 -18.98 -3.05 -11.08
C GLN A 32 -18.68 -2.93 -12.59
N ILE A 33 -17.42 -3.04 -12.98
CA ILE A 33 -16.99 -2.94 -14.37
C ILE A 33 -17.10 -4.30 -15.10
N SER A 34 -16.76 -5.40 -14.41
CA SER A 34 -16.69 -6.73 -15.02
C SER A 34 -18.05 -7.42 -15.20
N GLY A 35 -19.12 -6.88 -14.60
CA GLY A 35 -20.47 -7.43 -14.72
C GLY A 35 -20.72 -8.68 -13.85
N GLY A 36 -19.92 -8.86 -12.80
CA GLY A 36 -20.00 -10.01 -11.89
C GLY A 36 -18.77 -10.92 -11.96
N MET A 37 -18.60 -11.74 -10.93
CA MET A 37 -17.48 -12.68 -10.79
C MET A 37 -17.83 -13.78 -9.80
N GLU A 38 -17.30 -14.99 -10.03
CA GLU A 38 -17.33 -16.07 -9.04
C GLU A 38 -16.68 -15.64 -7.73
N THR A 39 -17.30 -15.99 -6.60
CA THR A 39 -16.86 -15.58 -5.26
C THR A 39 -15.41 -15.95 -4.96
N GLU A 40 -14.96 -17.13 -5.40
CA GLU A 40 -13.57 -17.58 -5.20
C GLU A 40 -12.57 -16.69 -5.94
N ARG A 41 -12.88 -16.33 -7.19
CA ARG A 41 -12.01 -15.44 -7.99
C ARG A 41 -12.01 -14.03 -7.44
N PHE A 42 -13.15 -13.57 -6.91
CA PHE A 42 -13.26 -12.29 -6.24
C PHE A 42 -12.41 -12.21 -4.97
N LEU A 43 -12.44 -13.26 -4.14
CA LEU A 43 -11.60 -13.33 -2.94
C LEU A 43 -10.11 -13.32 -3.31
N VAL A 44 -9.69 -14.11 -4.30
CA VAL A 44 -8.30 -14.12 -4.77
C VAL A 44 -7.86 -12.75 -5.29
N LEU A 45 -8.71 -12.08 -6.08
CA LEU A 45 -8.42 -10.74 -6.59
C LEU A 45 -8.26 -9.73 -5.44
N THR A 46 -9.19 -9.73 -4.49
CA THR A 46 -9.20 -8.81 -3.35
C THR A 46 -7.98 -9.05 -2.47
N HIS A 47 -7.69 -10.30 -2.12
CA HIS A 47 -6.49 -10.66 -1.36
C HIS A 47 -5.20 -10.29 -2.09
N SER A 48 -5.14 -10.50 -3.41
CA SER A 48 -4.01 -10.11 -4.22
C SER A 48 -3.81 -8.59 -4.18
N ALA A 49 -4.88 -7.81 -4.32
CA ALA A 49 -4.84 -6.35 -4.23
C ALA A 49 -4.38 -5.87 -2.84
N VAL A 50 -4.93 -6.44 -1.75
CA VAL A 50 -4.48 -6.15 -0.37
C VAL A 50 -2.98 -6.39 -0.23
N ASN A 51 -2.49 -7.54 -0.68
CA ASN A 51 -1.08 -7.89 -0.62
C ASN A 51 -0.22 -6.91 -1.44
N SER A 52 -0.67 -6.51 -2.63
CA SER A 52 0.03 -5.49 -3.42
C SER A 52 0.12 -4.15 -2.70
N PHE A 53 -0.95 -3.69 -2.05
CA PHE A 53 -0.92 -2.45 -1.26
C PHE A 53 0.03 -2.55 -0.06
N GLN A 54 0.03 -3.68 0.64
CA GLN A 54 0.97 -3.92 1.75
C GLN A 54 2.43 -3.88 1.30
N ILE A 55 2.74 -4.51 0.15
CA ILE A 55 4.09 -4.50 -0.42
C ILE A 55 4.50 -3.07 -0.79
N ILE A 56 3.64 -2.33 -1.51
CA ILE A 56 3.93 -0.95 -1.94
C ILE A 56 4.13 -0.05 -0.73
N GLY A 57 3.22 -0.08 0.26
CA GLY A 57 3.32 0.74 1.46
C GLY A 57 4.53 0.37 2.33
N GLY A 58 4.86 -0.92 2.42
CA GLY A 58 6.03 -1.41 3.13
C GLY A 58 7.35 -0.94 2.49
N ILE A 59 7.49 -1.13 1.18
CA ILE A 59 8.67 -0.67 0.42
C ILE A 59 8.84 0.84 0.55
N LEU A 60 7.75 1.61 0.39
CA LEU A 60 7.78 3.07 0.51
C LEU A 60 8.26 3.52 1.90
N SER A 61 7.77 2.85 2.95
CA SER A 61 8.17 3.13 4.34
C SER A 61 9.64 2.81 4.59
N ILE A 62 10.10 1.64 4.13
CA ILE A 62 11.47 1.16 4.34
C ILE A 62 12.46 2.06 3.60
N LEU A 63 12.24 2.32 2.30
CA LEU A 63 13.14 3.16 1.50
C LEU A 63 13.22 4.59 2.05
N SER A 64 12.09 5.15 2.45
CA SER A 64 12.05 6.50 3.03
C SER A 64 12.72 6.55 4.41
N GLY A 65 12.54 5.52 5.23
CA GLY A 65 13.20 5.39 6.53
C GLY A 65 14.72 5.25 6.40
N ILE A 66 15.19 4.40 5.49
CA ILE A 66 16.63 4.25 5.20
C ILE A 66 17.20 5.57 4.67
N ALA A 67 16.53 6.22 3.70
CA ALA A 67 16.98 7.50 3.17
C ALA A 67 17.06 8.59 4.25
N TYR A 68 16.13 8.60 5.20
CA TYR A 68 16.17 9.50 6.35
C TYR A 68 17.39 9.24 7.24
N ILE A 69 17.67 7.97 7.57
CA ILE A 69 18.81 7.58 8.41
C ILE A 69 20.13 7.93 7.72
N CYS A 70 20.31 7.57 6.45
CA CYS A 70 21.51 7.88 5.68
C CYS A 70 21.77 9.39 5.63
N LYS A 71 20.74 10.19 5.39
CA LYS A 71 20.87 11.65 5.36
C LYS A 71 21.21 12.25 6.73
N ARG A 72 20.72 11.64 7.81
CA ARG A 72 21.05 12.08 9.17
C ARG A 72 22.48 11.73 9.56
N ASN A 73 23.01 10.61 9.07
CA ASN A 73 24.37 10.13 9.39
C ASN A 73 25.47 10.82 8.55
N ASP A 74 25.09 11.49 7.46
CA ASP A 74 25.97 12.28 6.58
C ASP A 74 26.21 13.72 7.09
N LYS A 75 25.48 14.14 8.13
CA LYS A 75 25.61 15.44 8.80
C LYS A 75 26.29 15.30 10.16
#